data_AF-A0A382I8J3-F1
#
_entry.id   AF-A0A382I8J3-F1
#
_cell.length_a   1.000
_cell.length_b   1.000
_cell.length_c   1.000
_cell.angle_alpha   90.00
_cell.angle_beta   90.00
_cell.angle_gamma   90.00
#
_symmetry.space_group_name_H-M   'P 1'
#
loop_
_entity.id
_entity.type
_entity.pdbx_description
1 polymer ?
#
loop_
_entity_poly.entity_id
_entity_poly.type
_entity_poly.pdbx_seq_one_letter_code
_entity_poly.pdbx_strand_id
1 'polypeptide(L)'
;MGKRTCCSARNNSGIYSVVIFIYLSGGSLTASLPDSASDYSESYFQAMSTLLHKPPKNIFDDRPTKLQLYVDLPEDSIARVSIFYKTNIMENMQEIPLIKEGGFYTFKFEPEVPGADSVTYFFTVATSYQSMYATPLDKNGNIKPYKKPLIDPIKYFEERLKSMQW
;
A
#
# COMPACT_ATOMS: atom_id res chain seq x y z
N MET A 1 -54.46 29.75 41.98
CA MET A 1 -55.72 29.33 42.64
C MET A 1 -56.88 30.07 42.00
N GLY A 2 -57.77 29.35 41.30
CA GLY A 2 -58.97 29.86 40.64
C GLY A 2 -59.86 28.66 40.26
N LYS A 3 -61.16 28.78 40.50
CA LYS A 3 -62.12 27.68 40.80
C LYS A 3 -62.62 26.88 39.59
N ARG A 4 -63.19 25.70 39.91
CA ARG A 4 -63.82 24.65 39.07
C ARG A 4 -65.20 25.05 38.49
N THR A 5 -65.74 24.13 37.69
CA THR A 5 -67.12 23.89 37.18
C THR A 5 -67.31 24.31 35.70
N CYS A 6 -68.04 23.60 34.82
CA CYS A 6 -69.01 22.51 34.96
C CYS A 6 -69.11 21.68 33.66
N CYS A 7 -69.72 20.49 33.75
CA CYS A 7 -69.97 19.51 32.69
C CYS A 7 -71.14 19.89 31.76
N SER A 8 -71.16 19.36 30.53
CA SER A 8 -72.40 18.89 29.88
C SER A 8 -72.09 17.93 28.73
N ALA A 9 -72.79 16.79 28.72
CA ALA A 9 -72.69 15.70 27.76
C ALA A 9 -73.64 15.91 26.58
N ARG A 10 -73.27 15.40 25.39
CA ARG A 10 -74.27 14.84 24.46
C ARG A 10 -73.69 13.73 23.59
N ASN A 11 -74.48 12.66 23.52
CA ASN A 11 -74.26 11.37 22.89
C ASN A 11 -74.19 11.38 21.35
N ASN A 12 -73.29 10.52 20.85
CA ASN A 12 -73.49 9.41 19.91
C ASN A 12 -74.28 9.63 18.60
N SER A 13 -73.60 9.46 17.47
CA SER A 13 -74.08 8.82 16.22
C SER A 13 -72.88 8.81 15.26
N GLY A 14 -72.18 7.70 15.05
CA GLY A 14 -72.61 6.66 14.12
C GLY A 14 -72.03 6.97 12.74
N ILE A 15 -70.91 6.32 12.39
CA ILE A 15 -70.54 5.77 11.06
C ILE A 15 -69.17 5.11 11.26
N TYR A 16 -69.16 3.78 11.23
CA TYR A 16 -67.94 2.98 11.11
C TYR A 16 -67.41 3.18 9.69
N SER A 17 -66.30 3.91 9.54
CA SER A 17 -65.54 3.92 8.29
C SER A 17 -64.46 2.85 8.42
N VAL A 18 -64.75 1.66 7.90
CA VAL A 18 -63.76 0.58 7.72
C VAL A 18 -62.74 1.08 6.70
N VAL A 19 -61.57 1.51 7.18
CA VAL A 19 -60.42 1.79 6.31
C VAL A 19 -59.81 0.43 5.94
N ILE A 20 -60.10 -0.03 4.73
CA ILE A 20 -59.43 -1.19 4.14
C ILE A 20 -57.99 -0.75 3.84
N PHE A 21 -57.04 -1.18 4.68
CA PHE A 21 -55.63 -1.15 4.32
C PHE A 21 -55.39 -2.22 3.25
N ILE A 22 -55.32 -1.80 2.00
CA ILE A 22 -54.80 -2.63 0.93
C ILE A 22 -53.31 -2.82 1.23
N TYR A 23 -52.93 -3.99 1.73
CA TYR A 23 -51.55 -4.45 1.68
C TYR A 23 -51.17 -4.58 0.20
N LEU A 24 -50.61 -3.51 -0.37
CA LEU A 24 -49.72 -3.67 -1.51
C LEU A 24 -48.53 -4.46 -0.99
N SER A 25 -48.50 -5.76 -1.28
CA SER A 25 -47.26 -6.51 -1.33
C SER A 25 -46.43 -5.90 -2.46
N GLY A 26 -45.80 -4.76 -2.17
CA GLY A 26 -44.68 -4.25 -2.93
C GLY A 26 -43.60 -5.31 -2.82
N GLY A 27 -43.53 -6.19 -3.82
CA GLY A 27 -42.36 -7.01 -4.05
C GLY A 27 -41.19 -6.06 -4.18
N SER A 28 -40.42 -5.90 -3.11
CA SER A 28 -39.10 -5.33 -3.20
C SER A 28 -38.30 -6.31 -4.04
N LEU A 29 -38.17 -6.00 -5.33
CA LEU A 29 -37.06 -6.52 -6.12
C LEU A 29 -35.81 -5.92 -5.50
N THR A 30 -35.28 -6.60 -4.48
CA THR A 30 -33.88 -6.44 -4.13
C THR A 30 -33.12 -6.97 -5.34
N ALA A 31 -32.69 -6.06 -6.21
CA ALA A 31 -31.59 -6.38 -7.10
C ALA A 31 -30.39 -6.59 -6.18
N SER A 32 -30.17 -7.83 -5.73
CA SER A 32 -28.90 -8.21 -5.14
C SER A 32 -27.86 -7.97 -6.24
N LEU A 33 -27.03 -6.94 -6.04
CA LEU A 33 -25.73 -6.85 -6.70
C LEU A 33 -25.07 -8.24 -6.55
N PRO A 34 -24.48 -8.81 -7.61
CA PRO A 34 -23.77 -10.07 -7.46
C PRO A 34 -22.70 -9.88 -6.37
N ASP A 35 -22.85 -10.63 -5.29
CA ASP A 35 -21.89 -10.76 -4.20
C ASP A 35 -20.65 -11.45 -4.77
N SER A 36 -19.83 -10.68 -5.46
CA SER A 36 -18.60 -11.15 -6.13
C SER A 36 -17.35 -10.45 -5.58
N ALA A 37 -17.50 -9.68 -4.49
CA ALA A 37 -16.36 -9.12 -3.75
C ALA A 37 -15.76 -10.12 -2.75
N SER A 38 -16.47 -11.20 -2.42
CA SER A 38 -16.09 -12.20 -1.40
C SER A 38 -15.33 -13.42 -1.95
N ASP A 39 -15.22 -13.57 -3.27
CA ASP A 39 -14.58 -14.74 -3.91
C ASP A 39 -13.09 -14.56 -4.22
N TYR A 40 -12.52 -13.38 -3.92
CA TYR A 40 -11.07 -13.25 -3.80
C TYR A 40 -10.66 -13.82 -2.46
N SER A 41 -10.20 -15.08 -2.47
CA SER A 41 -9.80 -15.78 -1.26
C SER A 41 -8.83 -14.92 -0.45
N GLU A 42 -9.08 -14.83 0.84
CA GLU A 42 -8.21 -14.20 1.84
C GLU A 42 -6.75 -14.71 1.72
N SER A 43 -6.57 -15.93 1.21
CA SER A 43 -5.28 -16.55 0.88
C SER A 43 -4.51 -15.89 -0.28
N TYR A 44 -5.18 -15.24 -1.24
CA TYR A 44 -4.51 -14.49 -2.31
C TYR A 44 -3.83 -13.23 -1.77
N PHE A 45 -4.48 -12.54 -0.82
CA PHE A 45 -3.91 -11.38 -0.15
C PHE A 45 -2.88 -11.77 0.92
N GLN A 46 -3.05 -12.90 1.61
CA GLN A 46 -2.05 -13.43 2.57
C GLN A 46 -0.70 -13.81 1.93
N ALA A 47 -0.64 -13.98 0.60
CA ALA A 47 0.61 -14.28 -0.11
C ALA A 47 1.46 -13.04 -0.43
N MET A 48 0.95 -11.82 -0.19
CA MET A 48 1.72 -10.60 -0.41
C MET A 48 2.71 -10.39 0.73
N SER A 49 3.99 -10.22 0.37
CA SER A 49 5.02 -9.83 1.34
C SER A 49 4.65 -8.47 1.94
N THR A 50 4.69 -8.38 3.27
CA THR A 50 4.51 -7.14 4.05
C THR A 50 5.37 -5.98 3.52
N LEU A 51 6.53 -6.31 2.95
CA LEU A 51 7.42 -5.38 2.27
C LEU A 51 7.50 -5.71 0.77
N LEU A 52 7.13 -4.77 -0.09
CA LEU A 52 7.21 -4.93 -1.53
C LEU A 52 8.19 -3.92 -2.14
N HIS A 53 9.25 -4.44 -2.76
CA HIS A 53 10.19 -3.67 -3.55
C HIS A 53 10.43 -4.37 -4.88
N LYS A 54 10.27 -3.62 -5.98
CA LYS A 54 10.66 -4.08 -7.31
C LYS A 54 11.94 -3.36 -7.71
N PRO A 55 13.11 -4.03 -7.70
CA PRO A 55 14.35 -3.39 -8.06
C PRO A 55 14.32 -2.93 -9.53
N PRO A 56 14.83 -1.73 -9.86
CA PRO A 56 14.98 -1.30 -11.24
C PRO A 56 15.76 -2.32 -12.07
N LYS A 57 15.39 -2.46 -13.35
CA LYS A 57 16.10 -3.35 -14.27
C LYS A 57 17.57 -2.95 -14.37
N ASN A 58 17.79 -1.66 -14.64
CA ASN A 58 19.09 -1.04 -14.76
C ASN A 58 19.17 0.13 -13.77
N ILE A 59 20.37 0.39 -13.25
CA ILE A 59 20.72 1.62 -12.57
C ILE A 59 21.84 2.24 -13.40
N PHE A 60 21.61 3.42 -13.94
CA PHE A 60 22.59 4.10 -14.79
C PHE A 60 23.52 4.95 -13.95
N ASP A 61 24.75 5.14 -14.41
CA ASP A 61 25.80 5.88 -13.72
C ASP A 61 25.76 7.40 -13.95
N ASP A 62 24.94 7.88 -14.89
CA ASP A 62 24.85 9.29 -15.27
C ASP A 62 23.58 10.00 -14.76
N ARG A 63 22.65 9.28 -14.12
CA ARG A 63 21.36 9.83 -13.71
C ARG A 63 20.80 9.20 -12.44
N PRO A 64 20.05 9.99 -11.64
CA PRO A 64 19.41 9.47 -10.45
C PRO A 64 18.40 8.37 -10.73
N THR A 65 18.33 7.38 -9.85
CA THR A 65 17.36 6.28 -9.89
C THR A 65 16.55 6.23 -8.61
N LYS A 66 15.21 6.18 -8.73
CA LYS A 66 14.32 6.03 -7.58
C LYS A 66 14.23 4.57 -7.17
N LEU A 67 14.52 4.29 -5.90
CA LEU A 67 14.30 3.01 -5.24
C LEU A 67 13.10 3.17 -4.32
N GLN A 68 12.02 2.44 -4.61
CA GLN A 68 10.74 2.61 -3.92
C GLN A 68 10.38 1.36 -3.12
N LEU A 69 9.94 1.55 -1.89
CA LEU A 69 9.44 0.50 -1.02
C LEU A 69 7.97 0.75 -0.70
N TYR A 70 7.12 -0.23 -0.98
CA TYR A 70 5.77 -0.30 -0.46
C TYR A 70 5.76 -1.13 0.82
N VAL A 71 5.03 -0.64 1.81
CA VAL A 71 4.93 -1.26 3.14
C VAL A 71 3.45 -1.46 3.45
N ASP A 72 3.07 -2.73 3.60
CA ASP A 72 1.72 -3.15 3.96
C ASP A 72 1.62 -3.36 5.48
N LEU A 73 1.80 -2.28 6.22
CA LEU A 73 1.64 -2.22 7.66
C LEU A 73 0.79 -1.00 8.04
N PRO A 74 0.01 -1.06 9.14
CA PRO A 74 -0.67 0.11 9.67
C PRO A 74 0.31 1.24 9.92
N GLU A 75 0.00 2.45 9.45
CA GLU A 75 0.94 3.58 9.45
C GLU A 75 1.33 4.00 10.88
N ASP A 76 0.39 3.92 11.82
CA ASP A 76 0.58 4.14 13.25
C ASP A 76 1.47 3.08 13.92
N SER A 77 1.65 1.91 13.30
CA SER A 77 2.56 0.86 13.79
C SER A 77 4.00 1.05 13.32
N ILE A 78 4.25 1.89 12.30
CA ILE A 78 5.58 2.08 11.72
C ILE A 78 6.35 3.12 12.54
N ALA A 79 7.44 2.71 13.17
CA ALA A 79 8.32 3.64 13.89
C ALA A 79 9.36 4.26 12.95
N ARG A 80 9.91 3.47 12.03
CA ARG A 80 10.98 3.93 11.12
C ARG A 80 11.10 3.05 9.90
N VAL A 81 11.32 3.68 8.75
CA VAL A 81 11.72 3.00 7.51
C VAL A 81 13.07 3.53 7.10
N SER A 82 14.00 2.63 6.80
CA SER A 82 15.33 3.00 6.32
C SER A 82 15.72 2.19 5.09
N ILE A 83 16.55 2.80 4.24
CA ILE A 83 17.41 2.07 3.31
C ILE A 83 18.83 2.02 3.88
N PHE A 84 19.44 0.84 3.80
CA PHE A 84 20.87 0.68 3.99
C PHE A 84 21.49 0.57 2.61
N TYR A 85 22.48 1.39 2.29
CA TYR A 85 23.14 1.34 0.99
C TYR A 85 24.64 1.59 1.08
N LYS A 86 25.37 1.08 0.10
CA LYS A 86 26.74 1.45 -0.20
C LYS A 86 27.09 1.24 -1.66
N THR A 87 28.09 1.94 -2.14
CA THR A 87 28.78 1.59 -3.38
C THR A 87 29.94 0.62 -3.12
N ASN A 88 30.55 0.06 -4.17
CA ASN A 88 31.73 -0.80 -4.05
C ASN A 88 32.98 -0.10 -3.48
N ILE A 89 33.03 1.22 -3.52
CA ILE A 89 34.15 2.03 -3.04
C ILE A 89 33.94 2.55 -1.60
N MET A 90 32.75 2.35 -1.04
CA MET A 90 32.46 2.65 0.36
C MET A 90 32.80 1.46 1.25
N GLU A 91 33.46 1.72 2.38
CA GLU A 91 33.81 0.69 3.37
C GLU A 91 32.54 0.14 4.03
N ASN A 92 31.73 1.04 4.59
CA ASN A 92 30.56 0.72 5.40
C ASN A 92 29.25 1.08 4.69
N MET A 93 28.17 0.38 5.06
CA MET A 93 26.82 0.78 4.66
C MET A 93 26.36 2.01 5.42
N GLN A 94 25.73 2.92 4.71
CA GLN A 94 25.04 4.06 5.30
C GLN A 94 23.57 3.73 5.48
N GLU A 95 23.04 4.10 6.64
CA GLU A 95 21.61 4.06 6.90
C GLU A 95 20.99 5.43 6.61
N ILE A 96 19.97 5.45 5.75
CA ILE A 96 19.22 6.65 5.42
C ILE A 96 17.75 6.43 5.81
N PRO A 97 17.19 7.23 6.75
CA PRO A 97 15.78 7.18 7.06
C PRO A 97 14.96 7.71 5.87
N LEU A 98 13.81 7.09 5.61
CA LEU A 98 12.94 7.42 4.49
C LEU A 98 11.62 8.02 4.97
N ILE A 99 11.11 8.96 4.18
CA ILE A 99 9.80 9.58 4.38
C ILE A 99 8.84 8.97 3.36
N LYS A 100 7.60 8.74 3.79
CA LYS A 100 6.53 8.25 2.93
C LYS A 100 6.02 9.40 2.05
N GLU A 101 6.04 9.21 0.74
CA GLU A 101 5.53 10.15 -0.25
C GLU A 101 4.60 9.39 -1.21
N GLY A 102 3.33 9.82 -1.33
CA GLY A 102 2.40 9.21 -2.30
C GLY A 102 2.11 7.72 -2.04
N GLY A 103 2.19 7.26 -0.80
CA GLY A 103 1.89 5.87 -0.42
C GLY A 103 3.09 4.91 -0.41
N PHE A 104 4.29 5.37 -0.76
CA PHE A 104 5.51 4.57 -0.77
C PHE A 104 6.69 5.36 -0.17
N TYR A 105 7.70 4.63 0.30
CA TYR A 105 8.96 5.22 0.76
C TYR A 105 9.93 5.28 -0.41
N THR A 106 10.48 6.45 -0.70
CA THR A 106 11.39 6.64 -1.84
C THR A 106 12.78 7.03 -1.39
N PHE A 107 13.77 6.33 -1.91
CA PHE A 107 15.16 6.77 -1.91
C PHE A 107 15.57 7.16 -3.32
N LYS A 108 16.07 8.38 -3.51
CA LYS A 108 16.65 8.83 -4.77
C LYS A 108 18.15 8.54 -4.74
N PHE A 109 18.56 7.43 -5.35
CA PHE A 109 19.97 7.09 -5.47
C PHE A 109 20.60 7.98 -6.55
N GLU A 110 21.60 8.76 -6.17
CA GLU A 110 22.40 9.57 -7.09
C GLU A 110 23.78 8.90 -7.28
N PRO A 111 24.17 8.57 -8.53
CA PRO A 111 25.49 8.01 -8.82
C PRO A 111 26.55 9.12 -8.80
N GLU A 112 26.73 9.77 -7.65
CA GLU A 112 27.58 10.97 -7.52
C GLU A 112 29.06 10.65 -7.36
N VAL A 113 29.46 9.38 -7.28
CA VAL A 113 30.83 9.01 -6.92
C VAL A 113 31.59 8.46 -8.13
N PRO A 114 32.53 9.24 -8.70
CA PRO A 114 33.41 8.76 -9.77
C PRO A 114 34.13 7.47 -9.37
N GLY A 115 34.08 6.46 -10.24
CA GLY A 115 34.72 5.15 -10.00
C GLY A 115 33.88 4.15 -9.19
N ALA A 116 32.63 4.46 -8.85
CA ALA A 116 31.70 3.45 -8.37
C ALA A 116 31.16 2.62 -9.56
N ASP A 117 31.21 1.30 -9.44
CA ASP A 117 30.77 0.35 -10.47
C ASP A 117 29.50 -0.41 -10.05
N SER A 118 29.15 -0.38 -8.76
CA SER A 118 27.96 -1.03 -8.26
C SER A 118 27.42 -0.39 -6.99
N VAL A 119 26.11 -0.53 -6.79
CA VAL A 119 25.41 -0.20 -5.55
C VAL A 119 24.86 -1.47 -4.92
N THR A 120 25.02 -1.58 -3.60
CA THR A 120 24.45 -2.64 -2.78
C THR A 120 23.47 -2.02 -1.78
N TYR A 121 22.25 -2.53 -1.69
CA TYR A 121 21.24 -1.96 -0.80
C TYR A 121 20.19 -2.97 -0.31
N PHE A 122 19.54 -2.64 0.81
CA PHE A 122 18.34 -3.32 1.32
C PHE A 122 17.51 -2.34 2.14
N PHE A 123 16.24 -2.68 2.39
CA PHE A 123 15.33 -1.87 3.19
C PHE A 123 15.04 -2.54 4.53
N THR A 124 14.73 -1.71 5.52
CA THR A 124 14.23 -2.15 6.82
C THR A 124 13.02 -1.32 7.25
N VAL A 125 12.12 -1.95 8.00
CA VAL A 125 10.98 -1.30 8.64
C VAL A 125 10.97 -1.74 10.10
N ALA A 126 11.20 -0.79 11.01
CA ALA A 126 11.05 -0.99 12.44
C ALA A 126 9.64 -0.57 12.87
N THR A 127 8.98 -1.40 13.67
CA THR A 127 7.67 -1.08 14.25
C THR A 127 7.80 -0.48 15.64
N SER A 128 6.75 0.20 16.09
CA SER A 128 6.64 0.71 17.46
C SER A 128 6.67 -0.40 18.52
N TYR A 129 6.31 -1.62 18.14
CA TYR A 129 6.33 -2.83 18.98
C TYR A 129 7.64 -3.62 18.91
N GLN A 130 8.76 -2.96 18.60
CA GLN A 130 10.11 -3.56 18.56
C GLN A 130 10.28 -4.72 17.55
N SER A 131 9.36 -4.89 16.60
CA SER A 131 9.53 -5.84 15.50
C SER A 131 10.29 -5.17 14.35
N MET A 132 11.01 -5.98 13.57
CA MET A 132 11.80 -5.48 12.45
C MET A 132 11.58 -6.36 11.23
N TYR A 133 11.23 -5.72 10.12
CA TYR A 133 11.08 -6.33 8.82
C TYR A 133 12.23 -5.86 7.92
N ALA A 134 12.66 -6.71 7.00
CA ALA A 134 13.68 -6.36 6.01
C ALA A 134 13.37 -6.97 4.65
N THR A 135 13.81 -6.31 3.58
CA THR A 135 13.72 -6.85 2.23
C THR A 135 14.96 -6.47 1.41
N PRO A 136 15.53 -7.41 0.63
CA PRO A 136 15.05 -8.78 0.43
C PRO A 136 15.70 -9.77 1.40
N LEU A 137 15.00 -10.88 1.63
CA LEU A 137 15.49 -12.00 2.43
C LEU A 137 15.87 -13.18 1.53
N ASP A 138 16.86 -13.97 1.93
CA ASP A 138 17.14 -15.27 1.33
C ASP A 138 16.18 -16.37 1.82
N LYS A 139 16.36 -17.59 1.30
CA LYS A 139 15.55 -18.77 1.67
C LYS A 139 15.63 -19.15 3.15
N ASN A 140 16.64 -18.66 3.87
CA ASN A 140 16.85 -18.93 5.29
C ASN A 140 16.37 -17.76 6.16
N GLY A 141 15.79 -16.70 5.56
CA GLY A 141 15.36 -15.50 6.28
C GLY A 141 16.47 -14.49 6.57
N ASN A 142 17.68 -14.67 6.04
CA ASN A 142 18.76 -13.70 6.21
C ASN A 142 18.62 -12.56 5.19
N ILE A 143 19.01 -11.35 5.57
CA ILE A 143 19.08 -10.21 4.64
C ILE A 143 20.08 -10.54 3.53
N LYS A 144 19.61 -10.47 2.28
CA LYS A 144 20.45 -10.69 1.09
C LYS A 144 20.39 -9.45 0.20
N PRO A 145 21.20 -8.41 0.48
CA PRO A 145 21.07 -7.13 -0.20
C PRO A 145 21.04 -7.26 -1.73
N TYR A 146 20.26 -6.40 -2.38
CA TYR A 146 20.37 -6.22 -3.81
C TYR A 146 21.78 -5.73 -4.14
N LYS A 147 22.40 -6.31 -5.16
CA LYS A 147 23.65 -5.80 -5.74
C LYS A 147 23.40 -5.51 -7.21
N LYS A 148 23.55 -4.25 -7.61
CA LYS A 148 23.26 -3.77 -8.96
C LYS A 148 24.50 -3.10 -9.55
N PRO A 149 24.93 -3.46 -10.77
CA PRO A 149 25.95 -2.69 -11.46
C PRO A 149 25.42 -1.31 -11.80
N LEU A 150 26.31 -0.32 -11.80
CA LEU A 150 26.08 0.97 -12.41
C LEU A 150 26.45 0.86 -13.88
N ILE A 151 25.53 1.26 -14.76
CA ILE A 151 25.60 0.97 -16.19
C ILE A 151 25.81 2.28 -16.95
N ASP A 152 26.84 2.31 -17.80
CA ASP A 152 26.97 3.34 -18.82
C ASP A 152 25.78 3.25 -19.79
N PRO A 153 24.94 4.28 -19.87
CA PRO A 153 23.76 4.27 -20.73
C PRO A 153 24.10 4.23 -22.22
N ILE A 154 25.17 4.89 -22.66
CA ILE A 154 25.59 4.92 -24.06
C ILE A 154 25.94 3.49 -24.49
N LYS A 155 26.83 2.85 -23.72
CA LYS A 155 27.24 1.46 -23.97
C LYS A 155 26.05 0.51 -23.95
N TYR A 156 25.15 0.65 -22.98
CA TYR A 156 23.93 -0.17 -22.88
C TYR A 156 23.06 -0.10 -24.15
N PHE A 157 22.81 1.10 -24.66
CA PHE A 157 21.96 1.27 -25.84
C PHE A 157 22.65 0.81 -27.13
N GLU A 158 23.97 1.02 -27.28
CA GLU A 158 24.72 0.50 -28.41
C GLU A 158 24.68 -1.03 -28.49
N GLU A 159 24.92 -1.71 -27.36
CA GLU A 159 24.84 -3.18 -27.28
C GLU A 159 23.42 -3.68 -27.57
N ARG A 160 22.41 -2.98 -27.06
CA ARG A 160 21.00 -3.30 -27.30
C ARG A 160 20.62 -3.15 -28.78
N LEU A 161 21.11 -2.12 -29.46
CA LEU A 161 20.87 -1.90 -30.89
C LEU A 161 21.51 -3.01 -31.73
N LYS A 162 22.78 -3.35 -31.46
CA LYS A 162 23.48 -4.46 -32.12
C LYS A 162 22.74 -5.79 -31.94
N SER A 163 22.18 -6.05 -30.75
CA SER A 163 21.44 -7.28 -30.47
C SER A 163 20.09 -7.39 -31.22
N MET A 164 19.61 -6.31 -31.83
CA MET A 164 18.32 -6.26 -32.54
C MET A 164 18.48 -6.32 -34.06
N GLN A 165 19.69 -6.17 -34.57
CA GLN A 165 20.00 -6.31 -35.98
C GLN A 165 20.26 -7.80 -36.24
N TRP A 166 19.29 -8.47 -36.85
CA TRP A 166 19.36 -9.84 -37.35
C TRP A 166 19.75 -9.84 -38.83
#